data_AF-A0A2N2Q0J1-F1
#
_entry.id   AF-A0A2N2Q0J1-F1
#
_cell.length_a   1.000
_cell.length_b   1.000
_cell.length_c   1.000
_cell.angle_alpha   90.00
_cell.angle_beta   90.00
_cell.angle_gamma   90.00
#
_symmetry.space_group_name_H-M   'P 1'
#
loop_
_entity.id
_entity.type
_entity.pdbx_description
1 polymer ?
#
loop_
_entity_poly.entity_id
_entity_poly.type
_entity_poly.pdbx_seq_one_letter_code
_entity_poly.pdbx_strand_id
1 'polypeptide(L)'
;MPFPAHENYEWFIYSLPATYPKIHSSTLRIYTNSATTCFVRGSIWFRNGLELRVFEYLDFADRELVDYHYAVFQGEERIRWYDPQPHPELPELARTFPHHRHEPPNIKHNRRSAPGISFQAPNLPTLIADCIELAKEPPAEY
;
A
#
# COMPACT_ATOMS: atom_id res chain seq x y z
N MET A 1 8.90 -14.82 -2.50
CA MET A 1 7.90 -15.36 -3.45
C MET A 1 7.79 -14.36 -4.58
N PRO A 2 7.81 -14.78 -5.86
CA PRO A 2 7.61 -13.88 -6.99
C PRO A 2 6.19 -13.31 -6.99
N PHE A 3 5.99 -12.14 -7.59
CA PHE A 3 4.67 -11.53 -7.72
C PHE A 3 3.70 -12.49 -8.42
N PRO A 4 2.44 -12.63 -7.97
CA PRO A 4 1.50 -13.59 -8.53
C PRO A 4 1.18 -13.33 -10.01
N ALA A 5 0.73 -14.38 -10.71
CA ALA A 5 0.15 -14.24 -12.04
C ALA A 5 -1.15 -13.41 -12.00
N HIS A 6 -1.54 -12.83 -13.14
CA HIS A 6 -2.69 -11.92 -13.24
C HIS A 6 -3.97 -12.46 -12.58
N GLU A 7 -4.43 -13.65 -12.97
CA GLU A 7 -5.67 -14.25 -12.45
C GLU A 7 -5.64 -14.43 -10.92
N ASN A 8 -4.48 -14.82 -10.37
CA ASN A 8 -4.31 -15.00 -8.93
C ASN A 8 -4.33 -13.66 -8.19
N TYR A 9 -3.74 -12.62 -8.79
CA TYR A 9 -3.73 -11.29 -8.20
C TYR A 9 -5.10 -10.61 -8.27
N GLU A 10 -5.80 -10.79 -9.38
CA GLU A 10 -7.17 -10.33 -9.56
C GLU A 10 -8.12 -10.97 -8.55
N TRP A 11 -8.06 -12.30 -8.43
CA TRP A 11 -8.84 -13.03 -7.43
C TRP A 11 -8.50 -12.55 -6.01
N PHE A 12 -7.21 -12.36 -5.71
CA PHE A 12 -6.77 -11.84 -4.43
C PHE A 12 -7.41 -10.49 -4.11
N ILE A 13 -7.32 -9.50 -5.00
CA ILE A 13 -7.89 -8.15 -4.81
C ILE A 13 -9.39 -8.21 -4.56
N TYR A 14 -10.13 -8.99 -5.34
CA TYR A 14 -11.58 -9.07 -5.21
C TYR A 14 -12.03 -9.89 -4.00
N SER A 15 -11.18 -10.77 -3.48
CA SER A 15 -11.44 -11.53 -2.26
C SER A 15 -11.19 -10.74 -0.96
N LEU A 16 -10.56 -9.56 -1.01
CA LEU A 16 -10.07 -8.85 0.18
C LEU A 16 -11.13 -8.67 1.29
N PRO A 17 -12.36 -8.19 1.03
CA PRO A 17 -13.36 -8.03 2.10
C PRO A 17 -13.80 -9.35 2.72
N ALA A 18 -13.76 -10.45 1.98
CA ALA A 18 -14.09 -11.79 2.49
C ALA A 18 -12.93 -12.40 3.29
N THR A 19 -11.69 -12.14 2.88
CA THR A 19 -10.48 -12.70 3.48
C THR A 19 -10.04 -11.95 4.74
N TYR A 20 -10.27 -10.62 4.82
CA TYR A 20 -9.83 -9.78 5.94
C TYR A 20 -11.04 -9.18 6.68
N PRO A 21 -11.46 -9.75 7.83
CA PRO A 21 -12.66 -9.30 8.55
C PRO A 21 -12.64 -7.83 9.03
N LYS A 22 -11.45 -7.22 9.11
CA LYS A 22 -11.25 -5.81 9.47
C LYS A 22 -11.49 -4.85 8.31
N ILE A 23 -11.53 -5.35 7.08
CA ILE A 23 -11.98 -4.59 5.91
C ILE A 23 -13.51 -4.50 5.96
N HIS A 24 -14.04 -3.29 5.81
CA HIS A 24 -15.45 -3.03 5.68
C HIS A 24 -15.91 -3.14 4.23
N SER A 25 -15.18 -2.52 3.30
CA SER A 25 -15.46 -2.53 1.87
C SER A 25 -14.21 -2.23 1.05
N SER A 26 -14.25 -2.56 -0.24
CA SER A 26 -13.17 -2.26 -1.20
C SER A 26 -13.75 -1.87 -2.55
N THR A 27 -13.18 -0.86 -3.18
CA THR A 27 -13.45 -0.45 -4.57
C THR A 27 -12.27 -0.73 -5.50
N LEU A 28 -11.25 -1.44 -5.02
CA LEU A 28 -10.10 -1.80 -5.85
C LEU A 28 -10.56 -2.51 -7.12
N ARG A 29 -10.03 -2.06 -8.25
CA ARG A 29 -10.25 -2.67 -9.56
C ARG A 29 -8.95 -2.69 -10.34
N ILE A 30 -8.84 -3.71 -11.20
CA ILE A 30 -7.80 -3.82 -12.21
C ILE A 30 -8.29 -3.11 -13.48
N TYR A 31 -7.42 -2.32 -14.08
CA TYR A 31 -7.62 -1.65 -15.36
C TYR A 31 -6.46 -2.02 -16.27
N THR A 32 -6.70 -2.92 -17.22
CA THR A 32 -5.68 -3.32 -18.20
C THR A 32 -5.41 -2.18 -19.18
N ASN A 33 -4.13 -1.89 -19.43
CA ASN A 33 -3.71 -0.89 -20.43
C ASN A 33 -2.86 -1.51 -21.56
N SER A 34 -2.41 -2.76 -21.40
CA SER A 34 -1.84 -3.57 -22.48
C SER A 34 -2.17 -5.06 -22.28
N ALA A 35 -1.54 -5.93 -23.07
CA ALA A 35 -1.66 -7.38 -22.90
C ALA A 35 -1.02 -7.89 -21.60
N THR A 36 -0.03 -7.20 -21.05
CA THR A 36 0.78 -7.66 -19.91
C THR A 36 0.77 -6.68 -18.74
N THR A 37 0.38 -5.42 -18.97
CA THR A 37 0.40 -4.37 -17.96
C THR A 37 -1.01 -3.93 -17.56
N CYS A 38 -1.13 -3.47 -16.31
CA CYS A 38 -2.39 -2.93 -15.79
C CYS A 38 -2.16 -1.97 -14.63
N PHE A 39 -3.20 -1.21 -14.30
CA PHE A 39 -3.28 -0.43 -13.07
C PHE A 39 -4.23 -1.08 -12.07
N VAL A 40 -3.88 -1.04 -10.78
CA VAL A 40 -4.82 -1.27 -9.69
C VAL A 40 -5.13 0.06 -9.05
N ARG A 41 -6.41 0.41 -8.93
CA ARG A 41 -6.81 1.65 -8.27
C ARG A 41 -8.12 1.52 -7.52
N GLY A 42 -8.19 2.20 -6.38
CA GLY A 42 -9.40 2.37 -5.60
C GLY A 42 -9.06 2.63 -4.14
N SER A 43 -10.02 2.35 -3.27
CA SER A 43 -9.85 2.46 -1.83
C SER A 43 -10.30 1.19 -1.11
N ILE A 44 -9.67 0.92 0.02
CA ILE A 44 -10.10 -0.07 1.01
C ILE A 44 -10.51 0.70 2.26
N TRP A 45 -11.75 0.51 2.70
CA TRP A 45 -12.23 1.08 3.96
C TRP A 45 -12.18 0.01 5.04
N PHE A 46 -11.66 0.39 6.20
CA PHE A 46 -11.52 -0.48 7.36
C PHE A 46 -12.59 -0.17 8.40
N ARG A 47 -12.94 -1.18 9.21
CA ARG A 47 -13.94 -1.04 10.29
C ARG A 47 -13.53 -0.07 11.41
N ASN A 48 -12.25 0.30 11.48
CA ASN A 48 -11.71 1.29 12.42
C ASN A 48 -11.84 2.74 11.90
N GLY A 49 -12.44 2.95 10.73
CA GLY A 49 -12.61 4.28 10.13
C GLY A 49 -11.45 4.75 9.25
N LEU A 50 -10.39 3.94 9.08
CA LEU A 50 -9.31 4.26 8.14
C LEU A 50 -9.72 3.96 6.69
N GLU A 51 -9.17 4.75 5.77
CA GLU A 51 -9.21 4.53 4.33
C GLU A 51 -7.78 4.34 3.81
N LEU A 52 -7.50 3.21 3.14
CA LEU A 52 -6.28 3.01 2.35
C LEU A 52 -6.61 3.27 0.88
N ARG A 53 -6.06 4.34 0.32
CA ARG A 53 -6.09 4.62 -1.12
C ARG A 53 -4.91 3.94 -1.79
N VAL A 54 -5.20 3.23 -2.87
CA VAL A 54 -4.24 2.38 -3.58
C VAL A 54 -4.12 2.83 -5.01
N PHE A 55 -2.88 2.94 -5.47
CA PHE A 55 -2.48 2.96 -6.86
C PHE A 55 -1.29 2.02 -7.04
N GLU A 56 -1.40 1.05 -7.95
CA GLU A 56 -0.28 0.20 -8.37
C GLU A 56 -0.25 0.17 -9.90
N TYR A 57 0.96 0.19 -10.47
CA TYR A 57 1.20 -0.13 -11.88
C TYR A 57 1.97 -1.44 -11.95
N LEU A 58 1.44 -2.42 -12.69
CA LEU A 58 1.94 -3.80 -12.69
C LEU A 58 2.38 -4.21 -14.09
N ASP A 59 3.43 -5.02 -14.14
CA ASP A 59 3.79 -5.81 -15.31
C ASP A 59 3.74 -7.30 -14.95
N PHE A 60 2.78 -8.03 -15.53
CA PHE A 60 2.62 -9.47 -15.31
C PHE A 60 3.54 -10.32 -16.19
N ALA A 61 4.14 -9.78 -17.25
CA ALA A 61 5.16 -10.50 -18.00
C ALA A 61 6.43 -10.66 -17.14
N ASP A 62 6.85 -9.56 -16.50
CA ASP A 62 8.02 -9.54 -15.63
C ASP A 62 7.70 -9.93 -14.16
N ARG A 63 6.41 -10.07 -13.83
CA ARG A 63 5.90 -10.43 -12.50
C ARG A 63 6.41 -9.47 -11.44
N GLU A 64 6.11 -8.18 -11.62
CA GLU A 64 6.49 -7.12 -10.69
C GLU A 64 5.49 -5.96 -10.65
N LEU A 65 5.58 -5.18 -9.57
CA LEU A 65 5.09 -3.80 -9.59
C LEU A 65 6.15 -2.93 -10.25
N VAL A 66 5.72 -2.11 -11.20
CA VAL A 66 6.55 -1.11 -11.87
C VAL A 66 6.58 0.19 -11.05
N ASP A 67 5.43 0.58 -10.48
CA ASP A 67 5.30 1.75 -9.63
C ASP A 67 4.12 1.60 -8.65
N TYR A 68 4.11 2.38 -7.58
CA TYR A 68 2.99 2.41 -6.65
C TYR A 68 2.88 3.72 -5.88
N HIS A 69 1.68 3.99 -5.39
CA HIS A 69 1.44 4.99 -4.36
C HIS A 69 0.32 4.51 -3.43
N TYR A 70 0.59 4.53 -2.12
CA TYR A 70 -0.40 4.18 -1.11
C TYR A 70 -0.56 5.32 -0.13
N ALA A 71 -1.80 5.63 0.26
CA ALA A 71 -2.07 6.68 1.24
C ALA A 71 -3.15 6.23 2.23
N VAL A 72 -2.87 6.39 3.52
CA VAL A 72 -3.78 6.09 4.62
C VAL A 72 -4.38 7.37 5.13
N PHE A 73 -5.71 7.39 5.24
CA PHE A 73 -6.49 8.51 5.72
C PHE A 73 -7.28 8.15 6.98
N GLN A 74 -7.39 9.11 7.89
CA GLN A 74 -8.36 9.13 8.97
C GLN A 74 -9.33 10.29 8.73
N GLY A 75 -10.54 9.99 8.29
CA GLY A 75 -11.43 11.01 7.75
C GLY A 75 -10.81 11.67 6.50
N GLU A 76 -10.60 12.99 6.55
CA GLU A 76 -9.96 13.75 5.47
C GLU A 76 -8.44 13.91 5.65
N GLU A 77 -7.91 13.54 6.81
CA GLU A 77 -6.50 13.72 7.13
C GLU A 77 -5.66 12.55 6.61
N ARG A 78 -4.63 12.86 5.81
CA ARG A 78 -3.65 11.87 5.37
C ARG A 78 -2.61 11.65 6.48
N ILE A 79 -2.73 10.52 7.18
CA ILE A 79 -1.90 10.18 8.34
C ILE A 79 -0.69 9.32 7.99
N ARG A 80 -0.67 8.68 6.81
CA ARG A 80 0.50 7.93 6.32
C ARG A 80 0.49 7.83 4.81
N TRP A 81 1.65 7.78 4.16
CA TRP A 81 1.73 7.35 2.76
C TRP A 81 3.03 6.61 2.48
N TYR A 82 3.06 5.92 1.36
CA TYR A 82 4.17 5.10 0.90
C TYR A 82 4.42 5.40 -0.57
N ASP A 83 5.69 5.56 -0.92
CA ASP A 83 6.13 5.74 -2.28
C ASP A 83 7.56 5.18 -2.46
N PRO A 84 7.98 4.93 -3.71
CA PRO A 84 9.31 4.44 -4.01
C PRO A 84 10.27 5.56 -4.45
N GLN A 85 10.05 6.83 -4.09
CA GLN A 85 10.99 7.89 -4.47
C GLN A 85 12.36 7.64 -3.80
N PRO A 86 13.45 7.48 -4.57
CA PRO A 86 14.75 7.18 -3.98
C PRO A 86 15.28 8.34 -3.12
N HIS A 87 15.77 8.00 -1.93
CA HIS A 87 16.45 8.90 -0.99
C HIS A 87 17.81 8.30 -0.56
N PRO A 88 18.79 8.16 -1.48
CA PRO A 88 20.09 7.56 -1.17
C PRO A 88 20.90 8.34 -0.12
N GLU A 89 20.57 9.62 0.10
CA GLU A 89 21.18 10.49 1.09
C GLU A 89 20.78 10.19 2.54
N LEU A 90 19.76 9.34 2.75
CA LEU A 90 19.21 9.00 4.06
C LEU A 90 19.57 7.54 4.45
N PRO A 91 20.64 7.31 5.22
CA PRO A 91 21.09 5.96 5.60
C PRO A 91 20.02 5.14 6.35
N GLU A 92 19.13 5.81 7.07
CA GLU A 92 18.03 5.19 7.81
C GLU A 92 16.98 4.50 6.91
N LEU A 93 16.96 4.81 5.61
CA LEU A 93 16.06 4.20 4.63
C LEU A 93 16.74 3.09 3.83
N ALA A 94 18.05 2.91 3.96
CA ALA A 94 18.83 1.97 3.14
C ALA A 94 18.30 0.53 3.20
N ARG A 95 17.74 0.12 4.35
CA ARG A 95 17.23 -1.25 4.56
C ARG A 95 16.04 -1.59 3.66
N THR A 96 15.25 -0.60 3.25
CA THR A 96 14.07 -0.80 2.42
C THR A 96 14.16 -0.03 1.11
N PHE A 97 15.33 0.47 0.73
CA PHE A 97 15.53 1.27 -0.46
C PHE A 97 14.92 0.62 -1.72
N PRO A 98 14.17 1.36 -2.56
CA PRO A 98 13.83 2.79 -2.44
C PRO A 98 12.56 3.05 -1.60
N HIS A 99 11.93 1.99 -1.10
CA HIS A 99 10.64 2.01 -0.43
C HIS A 99 10.73 2.66 0.95
N HIS A 100 9.85 3.62 1.19
CA HIS A 100 9.72 4.24 2.49
C HIS A 100 8.28 4.66 2.73
N ARG A 101 7.99 5.03 3.98
CA ARG A 101 6.71 5.58 4.39
C ARG A 101 6.90 6.92 5.06
N HIS A 102 5.87 7.73 5.00
CA HIS A 102 5.77 9.03 5.63
C HIS A 102 4.74 8.98 6.74
N GLU A 103 5.05 9.51 7.92
CA GLU A 103 4.13 9.54 9.07
C GLU A 103 4.29 10.81 9.92
N PRO A 104 3.28 11.27 10.68
CA PRO A 104 3.41 12.37 11.62
C PRO A 104 4.49 12.12 12.68
N PRO A 105 5.02 13.19 13.32
CA PRO A 105 4.80 14.61 13.03
C PRO A 105 5.54 15.06 11.76
N ASN A 106 5.14 16.20 11.20
CA ASN A 106 5.74 16.79 9.98
C ASN A 106 5.88 15.77 8.83
N ILE A 107 4.75 15.15 8.47
CA ILE A 107 4.67 13.97 7.60
C ILE A 107 5.43 14.08 6.28
N LYS A 108 5.57 15.29 5.71
CA LYS A 108 6.35 15.52 4.47
C LYS A 108 7.86 15.28 4.62
N HIS A 109 8.38 15.39 5.83
CA HIS A 109 9.81 15.27 6.13
C HIS A 109 10.14 14.09 7.05
N ASN A 110 9.14 13.49 7.70
CA ASN A 110 9.35 12.35 8.59
C ASN A 110 9.18 11.02 7.82
N ARG A 111 10.29 10.57 7.23
CA ARG A 111 10.39 9.31 6.49
C ARG A 111 10.84 8.18 7.41
N ARG A 112 10.26 7.00 7.20
CA ARG A 112 10.67 5.75 7.86
C ARG A 112 10.85 4.67 6.82
N SER A 113 11.72 3.70 7.13
CA SER A 113 11.77 2.44 6.40
C SER A 113 10.36 1.83 6.28
N ALA A 114 10.09 1.15 5.16
CA ALA A 114 8.82 0.46 4.90
C ALA A 114 9.04 -1.05 4.72
N PRO A 115 9.31 -1.82 5.79
CA PRO A 115 9.56 -3.26 5.68
C PRO A 115 8.35 -3.98 5.09
N GLY A 116 8.60 -4.93 4.18
CA GLY A 116 7.53 -5.68 3.52
C GLY A 116 6.87 -4.95 2.36
N ILE A 117 7.32 -3.74 2.01
CA ILE A 117 7.01 -3.08 0.75
C ILE A 117 8.12 -3.39 -0.27
N SER A 118 7.73 -3.77 -1.48
CA SER A 118 8.63 -4.27 -2.52
C SER A 118 8.01 -4.07 -3.91
N PHE A 119 8.85 -4.10 -4.95
CA PHE A 119 8.39 -4.27 -6.33
C PHE A 119 8.16 -5.75 -6.71
N GLN A 120 8.71 -6.70 -5.95
CA GLN A 120 8.71 -8.14 -6.32
C GLN A 120 7.64 -8.96 -5.59
N ALA A 121 6.83 -8.33 -4.73
CA ALA A 121 5.79 -9.00 -3.95
C ALA A 121 4.55 -8.10 -3.76
N PRO A 122 3.35 -8.68 -3.61
CA PRO A 122 2.15 -7.91 -3.26
C PRO A 122 2.32 -7.07 -2.00
N ASN A 123 2.06 -5.77 -2.10
CA ASN A 123 2.20 -4.85 -0.98
C ASN A 123 0.94 -4.78 -0.10
N LEU A 124 -0.24 -5.09 -0.67
CA LEU A 124 -1.52 -5.01 0.03
C LEU A 124 -1.57 -5.77 1.37
N PRO A 125 -1.05 -7.00 1.52
CA PRO A 125 -1.03 -7.68 2.83
C PRO A 125 -0.29 -6.88 3.91
N THR A 126 0.87 -6.31 3.57
CA THR A 126 1.66 -5.46 4.48
C THR A 126 0.89 -4.21 4.86
N LEU A 127 0.30 -3.53 3.87
CA LEU A 127 -0.47 -2.29 4.08
C LEU A 127 -1.74 -2.51 4.91
N ILE A 128 -2.44 -3.63 4.67
CA ILE A 128 -3.63 -4.03 5.43
C ILE A 128 -3.26 -4.30 6.89
N ALA A 129 -2.17 -5.03 7.14
CA ALA A 129 -1.69 -5.27 8.50
C ALA A 129 -1.33 -3.95 9.21
N ASP A 130 -0.60 -3.07 8.52
CA ASP A 130 -0.20 -1.76 9.03
C ASP A 130 -1.42 -0.88 9.40
N CYS A 131 -2.46 -0.83 8.55
CA CYS A 131 -3.70 -0.11 8.85
C CYS A 131 -4.45 -0.70 10.06
N ILE A 132 -4.40 -2.02 10.25
CA ILE A 132 -5.02 -2.69 11.41
C ILE A 132 -4.24 -2.38 12.70
N GLU A 133 -2.92 -2.25 12.62
CA GLU A 133 -2.06 -1.92 13.76
C GLU A 133 -2.18 -0.44 14.17
N LEU A 134 -2.22 0.49 13.21
CA LEU A 134 -2.46 1.91 13.45
C LEU A 134 -3.74 2.18 14.26
N ALA A 135 -4.75 1.33 14.10
CA ALA A 135 -6.00 1.40 14.87
C ALA A 135 -5.83 1.26 16.39
N LYS A 136 -4.75 0.60 16.81
CA LYS A 136 -4.48 0.29 18.22
C LYS A 136 -3.77 1.43 18.94
N GLU A 137 -3.18 2.37 18.18
CA GLU A 137 -2.58 3.56 18.75
C GLU A 137 -3.67 4.64 18.89
N PRO A 138 -4.00 5.08 20.11
CA PRO A 138 -4.86 6.25 20.26
C PRO A 138 -4.15 7.46 19.62
N PRO A 139 -4.89 8.38 18.98
CA PRO A 139 -4.27 9.62 18.51
C PRO A 139 -3.63 10.31 19.71
N ALA A 140 -2.36 10.71 19.55
CA ALA A 140 -1.68 11.53 20.55
C ALA A 140 -2.54 12.79 20.77
N GLU A 141 -3.08 12.95 21.98
CA GLU A 141 -3.78 14.17 22.37
C GLU A 141 -2.80 15.35 22.23
N TYR A 142 -3.20 16.36 21.45
CA TYR A 142 -2.52 17.66 21.35
C TYR A 142 -3.15 18.68 22.30
#